data_AF-A0AAV7G6F5-F1
#
_entry.id   AF-A0AAV7G6F5-F1
#
_cell.length_a   1.000
_cell.length_b   1.000
_cell.length_c   1.000
_cell.angle_alpha   90.00
_cell.angle_beta   90.00
_cell.angle_gamma   90.00
#
_symmetry.space_group_name_H-M   'P 1'
#
loop_
_entity.id
_entity.type
_entity.pdbx_description
1 polymer ?
#
loop_
_entity_poly.entity_id
_entity_poly.type
_entity_poly.pdbx_seq_one_letter_code
_entity_poly.pdbx_strand_id
1 'polypeptide(L)' 'MELGFPRLMVRLASSDDFGMQEAALGVTVILRNAKINMFKGSMRLTVDKWGCVEVTEPAIFSIKVDNNLSLV' A
#
# COMPACT_ATOMS: atom_id res chain seq x y z
N MET A 1 -3.41 27.12 3.27
CA MET A 1 -4.53 26.24 3.62
C MET A 1 -4.33 24.99 2.78
N GLU A 2 -3.57 24.04 3.32
CA GLU A 2 -3.08 22.84 2.62
C GLU A 2 -4.28 22.00 2.16
N LEU A 3 -4.51 21.98 0.85
CA LEU A 3 -5.51 21.12 0.23
C LEU A 3 -5.04 19.67 0.42
N GLY A 4 -5.78 18.93 1.25
CA GLY A 4 -5.51 17.55 1.57
C GLY A 4 -5.42 16.69 0.31
N PHE A 5 -4.19 16.39 -0.11
CA PHE A 5 -3.93 15.30 -1.04
C PHE A 5 -4.53 14.03 -0.42
N PRO A 6 -5.31 13.23 -1.18
CA PRO A 6 -5.81 11.97 -0.67
C PRO A 6 -4.62 11.03 -0.48
N ARG A 7 -4.10 11.00 0.75
CA ARG A 7 -3.01 10.14 1.17
C ARG A 7 -3.54 8.71 1.22
N LEU A 8 -3.33 7.95 0.15
CA LEU A 8 -3.32 6.51 0.25
C LEU A 8 -2.11 6.14 1.12
N MET A 9 -2.32 6.09 2.45
CA MET A 9 -1.29 5.69 3.39
C MET A 9 -1.14 4.17 3.30
N VAL A 10 -0.32 3.70 2.37
CA VAL A 10 0.11 2.30 2.35
C VAL A 10 1.10 2.12 3.49
N ARG A 11 0.59 1.76 4.67
CA ARG A 11 1.44 1.38 5.80
C ARG A 11 2.00 -0.01 5.51
N LEU A 12 3.17 -0.07 4.87
CA LEU A 12 3.91 -1.32 4.64
C LEU A 12 4.42 -1.82 6.01
N ALA A 13 3.67 -2.74 6.62
CA ALA A 13 4.12 -3.46 7.80
C ALA A 13 4.68 -4.81 7.33
N SER A 14 6.01 -4.92 7.23
CA SER A 14 6.66 -6.23 7.15
C SER A 14 6.48 -6.93 8.50
N SER A 15 6.09 -8.21 8.48
CA SER A 15 5.94 -9.03 9.70
C SER A 15 7.23 -9.77 10.06
N ASP A 16 8.26 -9.64 9.22
CA ASP A 16 9.55 -10.30 9.37
C ASP A 16 10.53 -9.36 10.10
N ASP A 17 11.39 -9.89 10.96
CA ASP A 17 12.41 -9.18 11.79
C ASP A 17 13.42 -8.33 10.96
N PHE A 18 13.31 -8.35 9.64
CA PHE A 18 14.16 -7.65 8.70
C PHE A 18 13.56 -6.28 8.36
N GLY A 19 13.80 -5.29 9.23
CA GLY A 19 13.72 -3.85 8.96
C GLY A 19 12.43 -3.31 8.30
N MET A 20 11.68 -2.47 9.03
CA MET A 20 10.56 -1.71 8.47
C MET A 20 11.01 -0.89 7.26
N GLN A 21 10.49 -1.19 6.06
CA GLN A 21 10.76 -0.40 4.87
C GLN A 21 9.55 0.51 4.61
N GLU A 22 9.68 1.76 5.02
CA GLU A 22 8.65 2.78 4.86
C GLU A 22 8.78 3.44 3.48
N ALA A 23 7.74 3.34 2.64
CA ALA A 23 7.69 4.08 1.39
C ALA A 23 7.43 5.56 1.68
N ALA A 24 8.14 6.45 1.00
CA ALA A 24 7.85 7.88 1.06
C ALA A 24 6.41 8.16 0.59
N LEU A 25 5.74 9.13 1.22
CA LEU A 25 4.38 9.48 0.83
C LEU A 25 4.33 10.06 -0.59
N GLY A 26 3.34 9.66 -1.37
CA GLY A 26 3.12 10.16 -2.74
C GLY A 26 3.94 9.47 -3.83
N VAL A 27 4.67 8.39 -3.51
CA VAL A 27 5.37 7.58 -4.53
C VAL A 27 4.46 6.49 -5.08
N THR A 28 4.71 6.09 -6.33
CA THR A 28 4.03 4.94 -6.94
C THR A 28 4.89 3.69 -6.71
N VAL A 29 4.26 2.60 -6.23
CA VAL A 29 4.93 1.32 -6.01
C VAL A 29 4.18 0.18 -6.70
N ILE A 30 4.93 -0.84 -7.12
CA ILE A 30 4.41 -2.13 -7.58
C ILE A 30 4.70 -3.15 -6.48
N LEU A 31 3.66 -3.85 -6.01
CA LEU A 31 3.80 -4.94 -5.05
C LEU A 31 3.74 -6.28 -5.81
N ARG A 32 4.88 -6.98 -5.90
CA ARG A 32 4.94 -8.32 -6.51
C ARG A 32 4.75 -9.40 -5.47
N ASN A 33 4.00 -10.43 -5.85
CA ASN A 33 3.69 -11.58 -5.00
C ASN A 33 2.99 -11.20 -3.67
N ALA A 34 2.25 -10.08 -3.70
CA ALA A 34 1.43 -9.65 -2.57
C ALA A 34 0.22 -10.57 -2.39
N LYS A 35 -0.23 -10.70 -1.14
CA LYS A 35 -1.37 -11.52 -0.74
C LYS A 35 -2.49 -10.65 -0.22
N ILE A 36 -3.72 -11.01 -0.57
CA ILE A 36 -4.91 -10.44 0.08
C ILE A 36 -5.13 -11.22 1.38
N ASN A 37 -4.99 -10.52 2.50
CA ASN A 37 -5.30 -11.06 3.82
C ASN A 37 -6.68 -10.56 4.27
N MET A 38 -7.55 -11.49 4.66
CA MET A 38 -8.85 -11.18 5.23
C MET A 38 -8.71 -11.01 6.74
N PHE A 39 -8.99 -9.82 7.25
CA PHE A 39 -8.94 -9.53 8.67
C PHE A 39 -10.24 -8.92 9.15
N LYS A 40 -10.98 -9.66 10.01
CA LYS A 40 -12.25 -9.23 10.62
C LYS A 40 -13.28 -8.69 9.60
N GLY A 41 -13.36 -9.31 8.42
CA GLY A 41 -14.29 -8.91 7.36
C GLY A 41 -13.74 -7.84 6.41
N SER A 42 -12.58 -7.25 6.70
CA SER A 42 -11.90 -6.28 5.83
C SER A 42 -10.76 -6.92 5.06
N MET A 43 -10.60 -6.54 3.80
CA MET A 43 -9.45 -6.94 2.98
C MET A 43 -8.23 -6.07 3.28
N ARG A 44 -7.05 -6.68 3.32
CA ARG A 44 -5.75 -6.01 3.43
C ARG A 44 -4.80 -6.59 2.40
N LEU A 45 -3.93 -5.76 1.84
CA LEU A 45 -2.85 -6.22 0.98
C LEU A 45 -1.56 -6.31 1.81
N THR A 46 -0.89 -7.45 1.77
CA THR A 46 0.33 -7.70 2.53
C THR A 46 1.39 -8.30 1.60
N VAL A 47 2.65 -7.93 1.81
CA VAL A 47 3.81 -8.52 1.14
C VAL A 47 4.58 -9.29 2.22
N ASP A 48 4.93 -10.54 1.95
CA ASP A 48 5.76 -11.37 2.84
C ASP A 48 7.21 -11.41 2.35
N LYS A 49 8.08 -12.13 3.05
CA LYS A 49 9.49 -12.33 2.69
C LYS A 49 9.77 -12.82 1.25
N TRP A 50 8.78 -13.35 0.53
CA TRP A 50 8.94 -13.81 -0.85
C TRP A 50 8.41 -12.81 -1.88
N GLY A 51 7.74 -11.76 -1.44
CA GLY A 51 7.27 -10.67 -2.29
C GLY A 51 8.26 -9.51 -2.36
N CYS A 52 7.97 -8.57 -3.27
CA CYS A 52 8.84 -7.43 -3.55
C CYS A 52 8.02 -6.14 -3.61
N VAL A 53 8.58 -5.06 -3.07
CA VAL A 53 8.06 -3.69 -3.21
C VAL A 53 9.01 -2.92 -4.13
N GLU A 54 8.53 -2.54 -5.31
CA GLU A 54 9.32 -1.82 -6.31
C GLU A 54 8.79 -0.39 -6.44
N VAL A 55 9.63 0.61 -6.17
CA VAL A 55 9.31 2.00 -6.52
C VAL A 55 9.36 2.14 -8.04
N THR A 56 8.36 2.80 -8.60
CA THR A 56 8.25 3.00 -10.04
C THR A 56 7.95 4.46 -10.38
N GLU A 57 7.90 4.76 -11.67
CA GLU A 57 7.50 6.06 -12.19
C GLU A 57 6.07 6.41 -11.73
N PRO A 58 5.72 7.72 -11.65
CA PRO A 58 4.39 8.13 -11.25
C PRO A 58 3.30 7.47 -12.10
N ALA A 59 2.28 6.91 -11.45
CA ALA A 59 1.13 6.35 -12.12
C ALA A 59 0.44 7.38 -13.01
N ILE A 60 0.15 7.01 -14.27
CA ILE A 60 -0.54 7.86 -15.25
C ILE A 60 -2.08 7.82 -15.12
N PHE A 61 -2.61 7.11 -14.12
CA PHE A 61 -4.04 6.94 -13.90
C PHE A 61 -4.50 7.68 -12.65
N SER A 62 -5.75 8.15 -12.68
CA SER A 62 -6.38 8.74 -11.50
C SER A 62 -6.78 7.66 -10.50
N ILE A 63 -6.39 7.84 -9.24
CA ILE A 63 -6.75 6.93 -8.14
C ILE A 63 -8.19 7.21 -7.71
N LYS A 64 -9.01 6.15 -7.65
CA LYS A 64 -10.38 6.23 -7.13
C LYS A 64 -10.40 6.12 -5.60
N VAL A 65 -10.19 7.25 -4.94
CA VAL A 65 -9.97 7.33 -3.48
C VAL A 65 -11.21 7.04 -2.63
N ASP A 66 -12.40 7.13 -3.22
CA ASP A 66 -13.69 6.78 -2.62
C ASP A 66 -13.96 5.27 -2.58
N ASN A 67 -13.17 4.45 -3.28
CA ASN A 67 -13.34 3.01 -3.34
C ASN A 67 -12.31 2.26 -2.48
N ASN A 68 -12.41 2.43 -1.16
CA ASN A 68 -11.48 1.80 -0.22
C ASN A 68 -12.00 0.42 0.24
N LEU A 69 -11.41 -0.65 -0.32
CA LEU A 69 -11.79 -2.06 -0.03
C LEU A 69 -11.41 -2.56 1.38
N SER A 70 -10.72 -1.74 2.17
CA SER A 70 -10.39 -2.05 3.57
C SER A 70 -11.39 -1.45 4.57
N LEU A 71 -12.20 -0.48 4.14
CA LEU A 71 -13.23 0.12 4.97
C LEU A 71 -14.53 -0.68 4.78
N VAL A 72 -14.90 -1.41 5.83
CA VAL A 72 -16.22 -2.01 6.01
C VAL A 72 -16.88 -1.34 7.20
#